data_AF-A0AAV7Z0P4-F1
#
_entry.id   AF-A0AAV7Z0P4-F1
#
_cell.length_a   1.000
_cell.length_b   1.000
_cell.length_c   1.000
_cell.angle_alpha   90.00
_cell.angle_beta   90.00
_cell.angle_gamma   90.00
#
_symmetry.space_group_name_H-M   'P 1'
#
loop_
_entity.id
_entity.type
_entity.pdbx_description
1 polymer ?
#
loop_
_entity_poly.entity_id
_entity_poly.type
_entity_poly.pdbx_seq_one_letter_code
_entity_poly.pdbx_strand_id
1 'polypeptide(L)'
;MKILHNLFLISIIVVLVTSQSTPIIGVVSQPSTSKLKRFGNQFIASSIVKWVSQSGAKVVPIKYDIKDADLITLLDQIDGVVIPGGSLPVPSENKLEAYPLYQTVKTITQATIDKNTKGEHFPVFAISESMGMVLMAYEQTLQKAVASQQLATDRKEDSNKKKEQTGGVLAKSETFIYPIGKSALNKLSKKIVFESGAPESKMFGGVSPLLITKLNEHKSWAHFYGKQSITTDNFYQMKSVWDDFNILMTLPTNKKSKVVDPINDEPGDTDSNPNPTKKFPYNMISIVAAIEGNDVPILGTLWHPAHSAWEWGKKQSSVCREYECIKVTQVMSSNFAQQARKHASQKSELYPNLKSGSQKLQSIAEVKKFYTYKFDESFFESYIFEVNPSWNKEDSTFLDFFMLLLSFLGLGTTIWLFFVGFKWMFQSKSNQNSGKLLKEI
;
A
#
# COMPACT_ATOMS: atom_id res chain seq x y z
N MET A 1 -58.99 2.34 -9.11
CA MET A 1 -57.85 3.10 -9.69
C MET A 1 -56.80 3.58 -8.68
N LYS A 2 -57.15 4.09 -7.48
CA LYS A 2 -56.16 4.56 -6.49
C LYS A 2 -55.24 3.47 -5.90
N ILE A 3 -55.74 2.23 -5.80
CA ILE A 3 -54.96 1.08 -5.26
C ILE A 3 -53.90 0.59 -6.27
N LEU A 4 -54.17 0.68 -7.58
CA LEU A 4 -53.19 0.33 -8.62
C LEU A 4 -52.05 1.36 -8.74
N HIS A 5 -52.33 2.64 -8.48
CA HIS A 5 -51.32 3.70 -8.45
C HIS A 5 -50.34 3.54 -7.26
N ASN A 6 -50.85 3.11 -6.10
CA ASN A 6 -50.01 2.85 -4.93
C ASN A 6 -49.16 1.58 -5.10
N LEU A 7 -49.66 0.54 -5.78
CA LEU A 7 -48.85 -0.63 -6.13
C LEU A 7 -47.77 -0.31 -7.16
N PHE A 8 -48.04 0.61 -8.09
CA PHE A 8 -47.05 1.09 -9.07
C PHE A 8 -45.94 1.93 -8.40
N LEU A 9 -46.29 2.80 -7.44
CA LEU A 9 -45.33 3.54 -6.63
C LEU A 9 -44.51 2.63 -5.70
N ILE A 10 -45.11 1.57 -5.14
CA ILE A 10 -44.38 0.55 -4.37
C ILE A 10 -43.48 -0.30 -5.28
N SER A 11 -43.81 -0.46 -6.57
CA SER A 11 -42.92 -1.12 -7.56
C SER A 11 -41.75 -0.23 -8.01
N ILE A 12 -41.92 1.10 -8.04
CA ILE A 12 -40.84 2.08 -8.28
C ILE A 12 -39.97 2.26 -7.02
N ILE A 13 -40.55 1.99 -5.84
CA ILE A 13 -39.84 1.76 -4.58
C ILE A 13 -39.56 0.26 -4.42
N VAL A 14 -39.36 -0.50 -5.51
CA VAL A 14 -38.37 -1.58 -5.47
C VAL A 14 -37.03 -0.89 -5.48
N VAL A 15 -36.68 -0.37 -4.31
CA VAL A 15 -35.41 -0.63 -3.68
C VAL A 15 -34.30 -0.87 -4.71
N LEU A 16 -33.81 0.21 -5.31
CA LEU A 16 -32.38 0.36 -5.60
C LEU A 16 -31.65 0.40 -4.24
N VAL A 17 -31.77 -0.67 -3.44
CA VAL A 17 -30.65 -1.07 -2.60
C VAL A 17 -29.64 -1.51 -3.62
N THR A 18 -28.83 -0.55 -4.05
CA THR A 18 -27.47 -0.87 -4.43
C THR A 18 -26.96 -1.68 -3.24
N SER A 19 -26.86 -3.00 -3.42
CA SER A 19 -26.16 -3.83 -2.46
C SER A 19 -24.82 -3.16 -2.30
N GLN A 20 -24.56 -2.54 -1.15
CA GLN A 20 -23.33 -1.79 -0.97
C GLN A 20 -22.23 -2.84 -1.05
N SER A 21 -21.60 -2.91 -2.22
CA SER A 21 -20.62 -3.93 -2.53
C SER A 21 -19.53 -3.83 -1.47
N THR A 22 -19.24 -4.97 -0.85
CA THR A 22 -18.14 -5.07 0.10
C THR A 22 -16.86 -5.14 -0.75
N PRO A 23 -16.07 -4.04 -0.86
CA PRO A 23 -14.92 -4.05 -1.75
C PRO A 23 -13.88 -5.04 -1.23
N ILE A 24 -13.26 -5.78 -2.14
CA ILE A 24 -12.12 -6.65 -1.85
C ILE A 24 -10.85 -5.88 -2.18
N ILE A 25 -10.04 -5.57 -1.19
CA ILE A 25 -8.81 -4.81 -1.35
C ILE A 25 -7.61 -5.74 -1.13
N GLY A 26 -6.74 -5.79 -2.14
CA GLY A 26 -5.46 -6.47 -2.07
C GLY A 26 -4.49 -5.69 -1.19
N VAL A 27 -3.74 -6.36 -0.32
CA VAL A 27 -2.66 -5.74 0.47
C VAL A 27 -1.35 -6.45 0.15
N VAL A 28 -0.39 -5.72 -0.40
CA VAL A 28 0.91 -6.28 -0.79
C VAL A 28 1.74 -6.58 0.46
N SER A 29 2.27 -7.79 0.56
CA SER A 29 3.20 -8.20 1.61
C SER A 29 4.55 -7.50 1.46
N GLN A 30 5.38 -7.64 2.48
CA GLN A 30 6.74 -7.10 2.52
C GLN A 30 7.71 -8.23 2.86
N PRO A 31 8.95 -8.22 2.33
CA PRO A 31 9.96 -9.17 2.74
C PRO A 31 10.24 -9.02 4.25
N SER A 32 10.34 -10.15 4.94
CA SER A 32 10.59 -10.18 6.37
C SER A 32 11.94 -9.56 6.72
N THR A 33 11.94 -8.78 7.80
CA THR A 33 13.18 -8.30 8.41
C THR A 33 14.02 -9.48 8.89
N SER A 34 15.31 -9.27 9.10
CA SER A 34 16.20 -10.30 9.65
C SER A 34 15.68 -10.91 10.97
N LYS A 35 14.91 -10.14 11.75
CA LYS A 35 14.33 -10.59 13.01
C LYS A 35 13.11 -11.49 12.82
N LEU A 36 12.33 -11.26 11.75
CA LEU A 36 11.11 -11.99 11.42
C LEU A 36 11.31 -13.16 10.46
N LYS A 37 12.45 -13.22 9.73
CA LYS A 37 12.78 -14.32 8.80
C LYS A 37 12.67 -15.73 9.41
N ARG A 38 12.88 -15.86 10.72
CA ARG A 38 12.74 -17.13 11.44
C ARG A 38 11.30 -17.67 11.45
N PHE A 39 10.31 -16.77 11.35
CA PHE A 39 8.90 -17.11 11.37
C PHE A 39 8.34 -17.30 9.96
N GLY A 40 8.86 -16.57 8.98
CA GLY A 40 8.49 -16.68 7.57
C GLY A 40 9.18 -15.59 6.75
N ASN A 41 9.19 -15.75 5.43
CA ASN A 41 10.00 -14.91 4.55
C ASN A 41 9.33 -13.58 4.17
N GLN A 42 8.04 -13.44 4.43
CA GLN A 42 7.29 -12.22 4.14
C GLN A 42 6.15 -12.00 5.13
N PHE A 43 5.70 -10.76 5.26
CA PHE A 43 4.68 -10.37 6.22
C PHE A 43 3.79 -9.24 5.74
N ILE A 44 2.63 -9.08 6.38
CA ILE A 44 1.79 -7.87 6.31
C ILE A 44 1.57 -7.38 7.74
N ALA A 45 1.85 -6.11 8.00
CA ALA A 45 1.55 -5.49 9.29
C ALA A 45 0.04 -5.49 9.54
N SER A 46 -0.38 -5.96 10.72
CA SER A 46 -1.81 -6.04 11.04
C SER A 46 -2.49 -4.67 11.09
N SER A 47 -1.75 -3.59 11.34
CA SER A 47 -2.27 -2.22 11.31
C SER A 47 -2.84 -1.85 9.95
N ILE A 48 -2.19 -2.23 8.84
CA ILE A 48 -2.71 -1.97 7.49
C ILE A 48 -4.00 -2.75 7.25
N VAL A 49 -4.04 -4.03 7.63
CA VAL A 49 -5.24 -4.86 7.49
C VAL A 49 -6.41 -4.28 8.28
N LYS A 50 -6.19 -3.86 9.53
CA LYS A 50 -7.20 -3.21 10.37
C LYS A 50 -7.63 -1.86 9.79
N TRP A 51 -6.69 -1.08 9.25
CA TRP A 51 -6.97 0.20 8.60
C TRP A 51 -7.79 0.05 7.32
N VAL A 52 -7.61 -1.02 6.54
CA VAL A 52 -8.47 -1.31 5.39
C VAL A 52 -9.83 -1.85 5.84
N SER A 53 -9.83 -2.76 6.82
CA SER A 53 -11.06 -3.45 7.26
C SER A 53 -12.05 -2.51 7.97
N GLN A 54 -11.56 -1.47 8.67
CA GLN A 54 -12.42 -0.55 9.42
C GLN A 54 -13.42 0.22 8.54
N SER A 55 -13.18 0.35 7.24
CA SER A 55 -14.09 1.00 6.28
C SER A 55 -15.03 0.02 5.57
N GLY A 56 -15.10 -1.22 6.06
CA GLY A 56 -15.98 -2.27 5.55
C GLY A 56 -15.45 -2.99 4.32
N ALA A 57 -14.14 -2.98 4.08
CA ALA A 57 -13.50 -3.74 3.01
C ALA A 57 -13.02 -5.12 3.49
N LYS A 58 -13.06 -6.12 2.60
CA LYS A 58 -12.38 -7.41 2.80
C LYS A 58 -10.93 -7.31 2.33
N VAL A 59 -10.02 -8.02 2.99
CA VAL A 59 -8.59 -7.99 2.64
C VAL A 59 -8.14 -9.33 2.08
N VAL A 60 -7.45 -9.27 0.94
CA VAL A 60 -6.72 -10.39 0.32
C VAL A 60 -5.22 -10.06 0.33
N PRO A 61 -4.34 -10.96 0.78
CA PRO A 61 -2.91 -10.73 0.68
C PRO A 61 -2.42 -10.89 -0.76
N ILE A 62 -1.52 -10.01 -1.18
CA ILE A 62 -0.76 -10.13 -2.43
C ILE A 62 0.70 -10.36 -2.05
N LYS A 63 1.32 -11.46 -2.48
CA LYS A 63 2.74 -11.69 -2.20
C LYS A 63 3.60 -10.64 -2.91
N TYR A 64 4.65 -10.14 -2.25
CA TYR A 64 5.53 -9.12 -2.82
C TYR A 64 6.35 -9.63 -4.01
N ASP A 65 6.48 -10.95 -4.15
CA ASP A 65 7.22 -11.68 -5.17
C ASP A 65 6.30 -12.54 -6.06
N ILE A 66 5.01 -12.21 -6.11
CA ILE A 66 4.03 -12.86 -7.00
C ILE A 66 4.46 -12.69 -8.47
N LYS A 67 4.24 -13.73 -9.28
CA LYS A 67 4.52 -13.69 -10.72
C LYS A 67 3.45 -12.87 -11.45
N ASP A 68 3.84 -12.17 -12.52
CA ASP A 68 2.95 -11.27 -13.26
C ASP A 68 1.63 -11.92 -13.71
N ALA A 69 1.66 -13.14 -14.25
CA ALA A 69 0.45 -13.82 -14.71
C ALA A 69 -0.56 -14.08 -13.58
N ASP A 70 -0.07 -14.52 -12.42
CA ASP A 70 -0.89 -14.77 -11.23
C ASP A 70 -1.38 -13.45 -10.63
N LEU A 71 -0.53 -12.41 -10.65
CA LEU A 71 -0.87 -11.07 -10.18
C LEU A 71 -1.99 -10.47 -11.02
N ILE A 72 -1.89 -10.47 -12.35
CA ILE A 72 -2.94 -9.95 -13.23
C ILE A 72 -4.26 -10.69 -12.99
N THR A 73 -4.21 -12.01 -12.86
CA THR A 73 -5.39 -12.83 -12.54
C THR A 73 -6.01 -12.46 -11.18
N LEU A 74 -5.17 -12.13 -10.19
CA LEU A 74 -5.62 -11.67 -8.87
C LEU A 74 -6.23 -10.27 -8.96
N LEU A 75 -5.59 -9.33 -9.67
CA LEU A 75 -6.04 -7.95 -9.82
C LEU A 75 -7.44 -7.86 -10.47
N ASP A 76 -7.76 -8.77 -11.39
CA ASP A 76 -9.10 -8.84 -12.00
C ASP A 76 -10.20 -9.25 -11.01
N GLN A 77 -9.84 -9.95 -9.94
CA GLN A 77 -10.76 -10.48 -8.93
C GLN A 77 -10.96 -9.55 -7.71
N ILE A 78 -10.18 -8.47 -7.61
CA ILE A 78 -10.26 -7.50 -6.50
C ILE A 78 -10.68 -6.11 -7.01
N ASP A 79 -10.83 -5.17 -6.08
CA ASP A 79 -11.41 -3.85 -6.30
C ASP A 79 -10.45 -2.69 -6.00
N GLY A 80 -9.21 -2.99 -5.61
CA GLY A 80 -8.17 -2.00 -5.38
C GLY A 80 -7.00 -2.60 -4.61
N VAL A 81 -5.90 -1.86 -4.50
CA VAL A 81 -4.66 -2.34 -3.87
C VAL A 81 -4.10 -1.34 -2.89
N VAL A 82 -3.70 -1.79 -1.70
CA VAL A 82 -2.80 -1.05 -0.82
C VAL A 82 -1.40 -1.65 -0.92
N ILE A 83 -0.41 -0.78 -1.12
CA ILE A 83 1.01 -1.12 -1.14
C ILE A 83 1.64 -0.49 0.11
N PRO A 84 1.84 -1.27 1.19
CA PRO A 84 2.45 -0.77 2.43
C PRO A 84 3.87 -0.23 2.22
N GLY A 85 4.37 0.50 3.22
CA GLY A 85 5.78 0.89 3.27
C GLY A 85 6.70 -0.32 3.41
N GLY A 86 7.90 -0.20 2.82
CA GLY A 86 8.85 -1.29 2.68
C GLY A 86 10.25 -0.74 2.54
N SER A 87 11.24 -1.43 3.11
CA SER A 87 12.63 -1.04 2.90
C SER A 87 13.05 -1.39 1.48
N LEU A 88 12.96 -0.40 0.57
CA LEU A 88 13.66 -0.45 -0.70
C LEU A 88 15.16 -0.57 -0.46
N PRO A 89 15.90 -1.32 -1.31
CA PRO A 89 17.30 -1.08 -1.49
C PRO A 89 17.50 0.40 -1.86
N VAL A 90 18.55 1.04 -1.31
CA VAL A 90 18.89 2.41 -1.71
C VAL A 90 19.25 2.40 -3.20
N PRO A 91 18.83 3.39 -4.01
CA PRO A 91 19.05 3.44 -5.46
C PRO A 91 20.51 3.38 -5.91
N SER A 92 21.48 3.45 -4.98
CA SER A 92 22.92 3.45 -5.26
C SER A 92 23.47 2.16 -5.88
N GLU A 93 22.64 1.13 -6.12
CA GLU A 93 23.11 -0.16 -6.65
C GLU A 93 22.53 -0.55 -8.02
N ASN A 94 21.69 0.25 -8.70
CA ASN A 94 21.01 -0.13 -9.96
C ASN A 94 20.28 -1.49 -9.87
N LYS A 95 19.84 -1.89 -8.67
CA LYS A 95 19.18 -3.17 -8.40
C LYS A 95 17.67 -3.05 -8.25
N LEU A 96 17.11 -1.88 -8.50
CA LEU A 96 15.67 -1.64 -8.33
C LEU A 96 14.85 -2.57 -9.24
N GLU A 97 15.24 -2.68 -10.51
CA GLU A 97 14.61 -3.62 -11.46
C GLU A 97 14.81 -5.10 -11.07
N ALA A 98 15.85 -5.44 -10.32
CA ALA A 98 16.02 -6.81 -9.82
C ALA A 98 15.20 -7.09 -8.55
N TYR A 99 14.56 -6.08 -7.95
CA TYR A 99 13.89 -6.21 -6.66
C TYR A 99 12.45 -6.72 -6.85
N PRO A 100 12.07 -7.91 -6.31
CA PRO A 100 10.76 -8.51 -6.58
C PRO A 100 9.58 -7.62 -6.20
N LEU A 101 9.67 -6.89 -5.08
CA LEU A 101 8.62 -5.95 -4.68
C LEU A 101 8.44 -4.86 -5.73
N TYR A 102 9.52 -4.33 -6.30
CA TYR A 102 9.42 -3.30 -7.34
C TYR A 102 8.77 -3.84 -8.61
N GLN A 103 9.07 -5.07 -9.01
CA GLN A 103 8.40 -5.71 -10.15
C GLN A 103 6.89 -5.87 -9.90
N THR A 104 6.49 -6.34 -8.72
CA THR A 104 5.07 -6.39 -8.32
C THR A 104 4.41 -5.01 -8.38
N VAL A 105 5.06 -3.97 -7.83
CA VAL A 105 4.55 -2.59 -7.88
C VAL A 105 4.41 -2.10 -9.32
N LYS A 106 5.40 -2.37 -10.17
CA LYS A 106 5.40 -1.98 -11.58
C LYS A 106 4.25 -2.62 -12.36
N THR A 107 4.02 -3.92 -12.15
CA THR A 107 2.88 -4.63 -12.76
C THR A 107 1.53 -4.10 -12.25
N ILE A 108 1.41 -3.79 -10.95
CA ILE A 108 0.19 -3.15 -10.39
C ILE A 108 -0.04 -1.76 -11.01
N THR A 109 1.01 -0.94 -11.11
CA THR A 109 0.92 0.40 -11.69
C THR A 109 0.52 0.34 -13.17
N GLN A 110 1.15 -0.54 -13.96
CA GLN A 110 0.79 -0.76 -15.36
C GLN A 110 -0.67 -1.20 -15.49
N ALA A 111 -1.10 -2.20 -14.73
CA ALA A 111 -2.47 -2.68 -14.76
C ALA A 111 -3.48 -1.59 -14.36
N THR A 112 -3.11 -0.71 -13.43
CA THR A 112 -3.93 0.44 -13.04
C THR A 112 -4.10 1.45 -14.18
N ILE A 113 -3.01 1.78 -14.88
CA ILE A 113 -3.04 2.65 -16.06
C ILE A 113 -3.90 2.01 -17.17
N ASP A 114 -3.68 0.73 -17.45
CA ASP A 114 -4.41 -0.01 -18.50
C ASP A 114 -5.90 -0.12 -18.21
N LYS A 115 -6.29 -0.30 -16.94
CA LYS A 115 -7.69 -0.29 -16.52
C LYS A 115 -8.28 1.12 -16.63
N ASN A 116 -7.57 2.13 -16.13
CA ASN A 116 -8.03 3.51 -16.18
C ASN A 116 -8.25 4.02 -17.61
N THR A 117 -7.34 3.70 -18.53
CA THR A 117 -7.45 4.04 -19.96
C THR A 117 -8.65 3.39 -20.66
N LYS A 118 -9.18 2.28 -20.09
CA LYS A 118 -10.42 1.61 -20.53
C LYS A 118 -11.67 2.11 -19.80
N GLY A 119 -11.54 3.10 -18.90
CA GLY A 119 -12.63 3.59 -18.07
C GLY A 119 -12.94 2.71 -16.85
N GLU A 120 -12.12 1.70 -16.55
CA GLU A 120 -12.23 0.89 -15.34
C GLU A 120 -11.52 1.59 -14.17
N HIS A 121 -12.26 1.96 -13.12
CA HIS A 121 -11.69 2.67 -11.97
C HIS A 121 -11.07 1.69 -10.96
N PHE A 122 -9.77 1.42 -11.07
CA PHE A 122 -9.05 0.50 -10.17
C PHE A 122 -8.05 1.22 -9.24
N PRO A 123 -8.40 1.54 -8.00
CA PRO A 123 -7.57 2.41 -7.17
C PRO A 123 -6.39 1.72 -6.47
N VAL A 124 -5.29 2.46 -6.36
CA VAL A 124 -4.06 2.06 -5.64
C VAL A 124 -3.75 3.07 -4.54
N PHE A 125 -3.42 2.60 -3.34
CA PHE A 125 -2.90 3.43 -2.24
C PHE A 125 -1.48 3.00 -1.87
N ALA A 126 -0.51 3.87 -2.11
CA ALA A 126 0.90 3.63 -1.84
C ALA A 126 1.35 4.32 -0.54
N ILE A 127 2.01 3.59 0.35
CA ILE A 127 2.42 4.09 1.67
C ILE A 127 3.95 4.12 1.77
N SER A 128 4.47 5.20 2.33
CA SER A 128 5.89 5.47 2.56
C SER A 128 6.75 5.28 1.29
N GLU A 129 7.80 4.45 1.31
CA GLU A 129 8.68 4.23 0.16
C GLU A 129 7.94 3.74 -1.10
N SER A 130 6.82 3.04 -0.94
CA SER A 130 6.02 2.56 -2.06
C SER A 130 5.40 3.68 -2.88
N MET A 131 5.17 4.87 -2.29
CA MET A 131 4.75 6.06 -3.04
C MET A 131 5.78 6.42 -4.11
N GLY A 132 7.07 6.37 -3.75
CA GLY A 132 8.15 6.59 -4.71
C GLY A 132 8.24 5.50 -5.77
N MET A 133 8.07 4.22 -5.38
CA MET A 133 8.04 3.11 -6.35
C MET A 133 6.95 3.30 -7.40
N VAL A 134 5.74 3.66 -6.97
CA VAL A 134 4.61 3.85 -7.89
C VAL A 134 4.86 5.00 -8.84
N LEU A 135 5.37 6.14 -8.36
CA LEU A 135 5.70 7.27 -9.23
C LEU A 135 6.79 6.94 -10.25
N MET A 136 7.86 6.23 -9.83
CA MET A 136 8.90 5.78 -10.77
C MET A 136 8.34 4.81 -11.81
N ALA A 137 7.53 3.83 -11.38
CA ALA A 137 6.90 2.87 -12.29
C ALA A 137 5.94 3.57 -13.27
N TYR A 138 5.21 4.60 -12.81
CA TYR A 138 4.31 5.40 -13.63
C TYR A 138 5.08 6.16 -14.73
N GLU A 139 6.12 6.91 -14.33
CA GLU A 139 6.99 7.64 -15.26
C GLU A 139 7.62 6.69 -16.29
N GLN A 140 8.17 5.56 -15.85
CA GLN A 140 8.76 4.56 -16.75
C GLN A 140 7.73 3.97 -17.74
N THR A 141 6.50 3.76 -17.29
CA THR A 141 5.42 3.22 -18.13
C THR A 141 5.07 4.20 -19.25
N LEU A 142 4.88 5.47 -18.92
CA LEU A 142 4.52 6.48 -19.91
C LEU A 142 5.68 6.79 -20.87
N GLN A 143 6.92 6.86 -20.38
CA GLN A 143 8.11 7.03 -21.23
C GLN A 143 8.24 5.90 -22.26
N LYS A 144 7.96 4.64 -21.87
CA LYS A 144 7.97 3.49 -22.79
C LYS A 144 6.86 3.57 -23.84
N ALA A 145 5.67 4.04 -23.45
CA ALA A 145 4.56 4.23 -24.38
C ALA A 145 4.90 5.28 -25.45
N VAL A 146 5.45 6.44 -25.04
CA VAL A 146 5.89 7.51 -25.94
C VAL A 146 6.99 7.01 -26.89
N ALA A 147 8.01 6.33 -26.37
CA ALA A 147 9.08 5.76 -27.19
C ALA A 147 8.56 4.74 -28.21
N SER A 148 7.59 3.91 -27.82
CA SER A 148 6.98 2.91 -28.72
C SER A 148 6.16 3.55 -29.83
N GLN A 149 5.45 4.65 -29.53
CA GLN A 149 4.71 5.43 -30.52
C GLN A 149 5.65 6.12 -31.50
N GLN A 150 6.72 6.75 -31.02
CA GLN A 150 7.72 7.40 -31.87
C GLN A 150 8.37 6.39 -32.83
N LEU A 151 8.78 5.22 -32.34
CA LEU A 151 9.30 4.12 -33.17
C LEU A 151 8.29 3.56 -34.18
N ALA A 152 6.99 3.71 -33.93
CA ALA A 152 5.94 3.30 -34.88
C ALA A 152 5.72 4.37 -35.96
N THR A 153 5.87 5.65 -35.63
CA THR A 153 5.82 6.78 -36.58
C THR A 153 7.07 6.80 -37.47
N ASP A 154 8.26 6.65 -36.88
CA ASP A 154 9.53 6.61 -37.62
C ASP A 154 9.57 5.43 -38.61
N ARG A 155 9.00 4.27 -38.24
CA ARG A 155 8.86 3.12 -39.17
C ARG A 155 7.88 3.36 -40.32
N LYS A 156 6.97 4.33 -40.20
CA LYS A 156 6.09 4.76 -41.29
C LYS A 156 6.72 5.85 -42.16
N GLU A 157 7.67 6.61 -41.62
CA GLU A 157 8.36 7.70 -42.33
C GLU A 157 9.71 7.29 -42.95
N ASP A 158 10.30 6.15 -42.56
CA ASP A 158 11.60 5.75 -43.07
C ASP A 158 11.54 4.89 -44.35
N SER A 159 11.35 5.60 -45.48
CA SER A 159 11.91 5.22 -46.78
C SER A 159 13.12 6.09 -47.17
N ASN A 160 13.73 6.84 -46.25
CA ASN A 160 15.02 7.52 -46.41
C ASN A 160 15.36 8.42 -45.18
N LYS A 161 16.09 7.91 -44.17
CA LYS A 161 17.29 8.56 -43.58
C LYS A 161 17.92 7.74 -42.43
N LYS A 162 19.22 7.95 -42.26
CA LYS A 162 20.13 7.24 -41.34
C LYS A 162 19.66 7.26 -39.88
N LYS A 163 19.68 6.06 -39.29
CA LYS A 163 19.52 5.75 -37.86
C LYS A 163 20.41 6.62 -36.96
N GLU A 164 19.78 7.47 -36.17
CA GLU A 164 20.38 8.05 -34.97
C GLU A 164 20.01 7.18 -33.75
N GLN A 165 21.00 6.89 -32.90
CA GLN A 165 20.90 5.91 -31.81
C GLN A 165 19.99 6.39 -30.67
N THR A 166 18.85 5.74 -30.48
CA THR A 166 17.93 5.91 -29.34
C THR A 166 18.42 5.12 -28.11
N GLY A 167 19.53 5.58 -27.51
CA GLY A 167 20.17 4.90 -26.35
C GLY A 167 19.96 5.56 -24.98
N GLY A 168 19.29 6.72 -24.88
CA GLY A 168 19.47 7.62 -23.72
C GLY A 168 18.30 7.84 -22.74
N VAL A 169 17.07 7.38 -23.03
CA VAL A 169 15.87 7.93 -22.34
C VAL A 169 15.54 7.24 -21.01
N LEU A 170 15.84 5.95 -20.83
CA LEU A 170 15.40 5.17 -19.66
C LEU A 170 16.26 5.36 -18.39
N ALA A 171 17.45 5.95 -18.49
CA ALA A 171 18.45 5.93 -17.42
C ALA A 171 18.28 7.01 -16.32
N LYS A 172 17.28 7.89 -16.39
CA LYS A 172 17.11 9.03 -15.45
C LYS A 172 15.99 8.87 -14.41
N SER A 173 15.12 7.87 -14.47
CA SER A 173 13.99 7.77 -13.53
C SER A 173 14.41 7.37 -12.11
N GLU A 174 15.50 6.59 -11.96
CA GLU A 174 15.99 6.12 -10.66
C GLU A 174 16.64 7.23 -9.82
N THR A 175 17.00 8.36 -10.43
CA THR A 175 17.65 9.51 -9.75
C THR A 175 16.69 10.44 -9.01
N PHE A 176 15.37 10.22 -9.08
CA PHE A 176 14.37 11.11 -8.47
C PHE A 176 14.06 10.82 -7.00
N ILE A 177 14.43 9.63 -6.50
CA ILE A 177 14.27 9.26 -5.10
C ILE A 177 15.55 9.53 -4.32
N TYR A 178 15.47 10.41 -3.33
CA TYR A 178 16.61 10.81 -2.52
C TYR A 178 16.60 10.07 -1.19
N PRO A 179 17.74 9.51 -0.73
CA PRO A 179 17.86 9.07 0.64
C PRO A 179 17.76 10.26 1.58
N ILE A 180 16.84 10.23 2.55
CA ILE A 180 16.82 11.20 3.64
C ILE A 180 17.58 10.62 4.82
N GLY A 181 18.58 11.36 5.30
CA GLY A 181 19.23 11.05 6.57
C GLY A 181 18.22 11.10 7.72
N LYS A 182 18.20 10.07 8.57
CA LYS A 182 17.29 9.93 9.72
C LYS A 182 17.26 11.17 10.64
N SER A 183 18.39 11.90 10.75
CA SER A 183 18.49 13.15 11.50
C SER A 183 17.81 14.36 10.83
N ALA A 184 17.63 14.34 9.50
CA ALA A 184 16.92 15.39 8.79
C ALA A 184 15.41 15.24 8.98
N LEU A 185 14.85 14.02 8.85
CA LEU A 185 13.42 13.76 9.08
C LEU A 185 12.93 14.19 10.48
N ASN A 186 13.70 13.86 11.53
CA ASN A 186 13.38 14.27 12.91
C ASN A 186 13.48 15.79 13.14
N LYS A 187 14.15 16.53 12.25
CA LYS A 187 14.21 18.02 12.29
C LYS A 187 13.13 18.66 11.40
N LEU A 188 12.70 17.96 10.35
CA LEU A 188 11.69 18.37 9.37
C LEU A 188 10.25 18.21 9.87
N SER A 189 10.03 17.39 10.90
CA SER A 189 8.71 17.00 11.40
C SER A 189 7.97 18.07 12.22
N LYS A 190 8.21 19.38 12.03
CA LYS A 190 7.60 20.40 12.89
C LYS A 190 6.33 21.04 12.35
N LYS A 191 6.05 20.94 11.04
CA LYS A 191 4.79 21.41 10.46
C LYS A 191 4.57 20.78 9.10
N ILE A 192 3.45 20.08 8.93
CA ILE A 192 3.00 19.60 7.63
C ILE A 192 2.11 20.69 7.04
N VAL A 193 2.21 20.91 5.73
CA VAL A 193 1.41 21.90 5.01
C VAL A 193 0.42 21.15 4.13
N PHE A 194 -0.86 21.49 4.27
CA PHE A 194 -1.90 21.05 3.34
C PHE A 194 -1.97 22.05 2.20
N GLU A 195 -1.97 21.54 0.97
CA GLU A 195 -2.25 22.35 -0.21
C GLU A 195 -3.74 22.70 -0.25
N SER A 196 -4.10 23.83 -0.87
CA SER A 196 -5.46 24.38 -0.82
C SER A 196 -6.55 23.41 -1.34
N GLY A 197 -6.22 22.56 -2.31
CA GLY A 197 -7.12 21.55 -2.86
C GLY A 197 -7.24 20.27 -2.02
N ALA A 198 -6.41 20.09 -0.99
CA ALA A 198 -6.41 18.86 -0.21
C ALA A 198 -7.76 18.52 0.43
N PRO A 199 -8.53 19.43 1.04
CA PRO A 199 -9.82 19.09 1.67
C PRO A 199 -10.87 18.52 0.71
N GLU A 200 -10.77 18.83 -0.59
CA GLU A 200 -11.70 18.37 -1.64
C GLU A 200 -11.15 17.15 -2.41
N SER A 201 -9.95 16.70 -2.05
CA SER A 201 -9.26 15.59 -2.72
C SER A 201 -9.96 14.24 -2.52
N LYS A 202 -9.62 13.25 -3.35
CA LYS A 202 -10.05 11.85 -3.18
C LYS A 202 -9.54 11.25 -1.88
N MET A 203 -8.45 11.79 -1.33
CA MET A 203 -7.81 11.31 -0.10
C MET A 203 -8.42 11.92 1.16
N PHE A 204 -8.61 13.24 1.20
CA PHE A 204 -9.06 13.98 2.38
C PHE A 204 -10.47 14.57 2.26
N GLY A 205 -11.23 14.24 1.21
CA GLY A 205 -12.64 14.60 1.08
C GLY A 205 -13.40 14.37 2.40
N GLY A 206 -14.02 15.42 2.92
CA GLY A 206 -14.74 15.40 4.20
C GLY A 206 -13.89 15.68 5.46
N VAL A 207 -12.59 15.94 5.32
CA VAL A 207 -11.77 16.52 6.39
C VAL A 207 -12.06 18.02 6.47
N SER A 208 -12.68 18.47 7.56
CA SER A 208 -13.03 19.88 7.73
C SER A 208 -11.78 20.77 7.90
N PRO A 209 -11.85 22.06 7.49
CA PRO A 209 -10.78 23.02 7.77
C PRO A 209 -10.42 23.10 9.26
N LEU A 210 -11.40 22.96 10.14
CA LEU A 210 -11.18 22.90 11.58
C LEU A 210 -10.34 21.68 11.99
N LEU A 211 -10.62 20.50 11.43
CA LEU A 211 -9.84 19.30 11.69
C LEU A 211 -8.40 19.46 11.20
N ILE A 212 -8.18 20.07 10.03
CA ILE A 212 -6.82 20.39 9.52
C ILE A 212 -6.08 21.35 10.45
N THR A 213 -6.74 22.42 10.89
CA THR A 213 -6.15 23.40 11.82
C THR A 213 -5.69 22.70 13.10
N LYS A 214 -6.53 21.87 13.70
CA LYS A 214 -6.18 21.13 14.91
C LYS A 214 -5.10 20.07 14.66
N LEU A 215 -5.14 19.33 13.55
CA LEU A 215 -4.06 18.40 13.17
C LEU A 215 -2.70 19.10 13.14
N ASN A 216 -2.65 20.33 12.60
CA ASN A 216 -1.43 21.12 12.51
C ASN A 216 -0.89 21.61 13.87
N GLU A 217 -1.64 21.48 14.97
CA GLU A 217 -1.16 21.73 16.33
C GLU A 217 -0.31 20.56 16.87
N HIS A 218 -0.48 19.35 16.32
CA HIS A 218 0.25 18.16 16.74
C HIS A 218 1.55 17.98 15.95
N LYS A 219 2.68 17.81 16.66
CA LYS A 219 4.01 17.70 16.04
C LYS A 219 4.30 16.36 15.35
N SER A 220 3.43 15.35 15.53
CA SER A 220 3.70 13.97 15.10
C SER A 220 2.44 13.24 14.62
N TRP A 221 1.46 13.98 14.10
CA TRP A 221 0.21 13.37 13.64
C TRP A 221 0.40 12.51 12.38
N ALA A 222 1.27 12.94 11.47
CA ALA A 222 1.71 12.12 10.36
C ALA A 222 3.11 11.60 10.65
N HIS A 223 3.19 10.29 10.86
CA HIS A 223 4.40 9.65 11.34
C HIS A 223 5.24 9.06 10.20
N PHE A 224 6.50 9.47 10.12
CA PHE A 224 7.44 9.10 9.05
C PHE A 224 8.53 8.13 9.54
N TYR A 225 8.71 7.01 8.84
CA TYR A 225 9.88 6.12 9.03
C TYR A 225 10.73 5.96 7.77
N GLY A 226 10.23 6.43 6.63
CA GLY A 226 10.85 6.20 5.35
C GLY A 226 12.27 6.74 5.29
N LYS A 227 13.19 6.00 4.69
CA LYS A 227 14.58 6.49 4.47
C LYS A 227 14.72 7.25 3.17
N GLN A 228 13.64 7.40 2.43
CA GLN A 228 13.61 7.90 1.07
C GLN A 228 12.44 8.87 0.90
N SER A 229 12.61 9.89 0.07
CA SER A 229 11.54 10.80 -0.31
C SER A 229 11.74 11.38 -1.70
N ILE A 230 10.71 12.08 -2.16
CA ILE A 230 10.74 12.90 -3.36
C ILE A 230 10.59 14.35 -2.94
N THR A 231 11.49 15.21 -3.42
CA THR A 231 11.36 16.66 -3.25
C THR A 231 10.39 17.22 -4.29
N THR A 232 9.82 18.39 -4.03
CA THR A 232 9.01 19.12 -5.02
C THR A 232 9.77 19.33 -6.33
N ASP A 233 11.05 19.71 -6.26
CA ASP A 233 11.91 19.90 -7.43
C ASP A 233 12.06 18.64 -8.29
N ASN A 234 12.18 17.46 -7.68
CA ASN A 234 12.27 16.21 -8.44
C ASN A 234 10.92 15.80 -8.98
N PHE A 235 9.85 15.99 -8.20
CA PHE A 235 8.49 15.71 -8.64
C PHE A 235 8.18 16.49 -9.93
N TYR A 236 8.60 17.74 -10.01
CA TYR A 236 8.43 18.59 -11.21
C TYR A 236 9.35 18.24 -12.37
N GLN A 237 10.42 17.48 -12.13
CA GLN A 237 11.27 16.95 -13.20
C GLN A 237 10.72 15.65 -13.81
N MET A 238 9.84 14.94 -13.10
CA MET A 238 9.12 13.77 -13.62
C MET A 238 7.97 14.28 -14.49
N LYS A 239 8.26 14.64 -15.74
CA LYS A 239 7.32 15.37 -16.61
C LYS A 239 5.99 14.62 -16.77
N SER A 240 6.01 13.30 -16.90
CA SER A 240 4.78 12.51 -17.03
C SER A 240 4.01 12.38 -15.71
N VAL A 241 4.66 12.50 -14.57
CA VAL A 241 4.01 12.52 -13.25
C VAL A 241 3.45 13.90 -12.91
N TRP A 242 4.18 14.97 -13.21
CA TRP A 242 3.81 16.34 -12.81
C TRP A 242 2.44 16.77 -13.34
N ASP A 243 2.12 16.41 -14.59
CA ASP A 243 0.86 16.80 -15.23
C ASP A 243 -0.33 15.95 -14.72
N ASP A 244 -0.07 14.72 -14.28
CA ASP A 244 -1.10 13.73 -13.93
C ASP A 244 -1.40 13.64 -12.43
N PHE A 245 -0.61 14.29 -11.58
CA PHE A 245 -0.73 14.18 -10.12
C PHE A 245 -0.75 15.54 -9.41
N ASN A 246 -1.66 15.66 -8.43
CA ASN A 246 -1.65 16.77 -7.47
C ASN A 246 -0.83 16.40 -6.23
N ILE A 247 -0.01 17.35 -5.78
CA ILE A 247 0.53 17.33 -4.43
C ILE A 247 -0.57 17.81 -3.48
N LEU A 248 -0.88 17.02 -2.46
CA LEU A 248 -1.88 17.35 -1.46
C LEU A 248 -1.25 17.90 -0.19
N MET A 249 -0.05 17.42 0.14
CA MET A 249 0.65 17.85 1.35
C MET A 249 2.16 17.87 1.15
N THR A 250 2.80 18.85 1.78
CA THR A 250 4.25 19.06 1.74
C THR A 250 4.85 19.19 3.13
N LEU A 251 6.13 18.83 3.23
CA LEU A 251 6.97 19.06 4.39
C LEU A 251 8.07 20.07 4.02
N PRO A 252 7.96 21.33 4.47
CA PRO A 252 8.97 22.33 4.18
C PRO A 252 10.33 21.94 4.78
N THR A 253 11.41 22.18 4.01
CA THR A 253 12.78 21.99 4.50
C THR A 253 13.46 23.33 4.74
N ASN A 254 14.52 23.33 5.57
CA ASN A 254 15.34 24.52 5.81
C ASN A 254 16.32 24.83 4.65
N LYS A 255 16.23 24.13 3.50
CA LYS A 255 17.13 24.32 2.35
C LYS A 255 16.44 25.16 1.28
N LYS A 256 17.17 26.11 0.69
CA LYS A 256 16.70 26.87 -0.47
C LYS A 256 16.77 26.02 -1.74
N SER A 257 15.81 26.18 -2.65
CA SER A 257 15.82 25.50 -3.96
C SER A 257 17.00 25.99 -4.81
N LYS A 258 17.57 25.08 -5.59
CA LYS A 258 18.57 25.40 -6.64
C LYS A 258 17.93 25.53 -8.02
N VAL A 259 16.66 25.14 -8.16
CA VAL A 259 15.91 25.23 -9.41
C VAL A 259 15.37 26.66 -9.51
N VAL A 260 15.81 27.38 -10.53
CA VAL A 260 15.21 28.66 -10.92
C VAL A 260 13.84 28.34 -11.51
N ASP A 261 12.80 29.10 -11.12
CA ASP A 261 11.44 28.97 -11.63
C ASP A 261 11.43 28.70 -13.15
N PRO A 262 10.66 27.73 -13.66
CA PRO A 262 10.52 27.48 -15.11
C PRO A 262 9.86 28.64 -15.90
N ILE A 263 9.57 29.78 -15.25
CA ILE A 263 8.89 30.94 -15.82
C ILE A 263 9.66 32.21 -15.44
N ASN A 264 10.93 32.28 -15.82
CA ASN A 264 11.70 33.53 -15.87
C ASN A 264 12.52 33.59 -17.18
N ASP A 265 11.94 33.11 -18.28
CA ASP A 265 12.32 33.65 -19.59
C ASP A 265 11.50 34.93 -19.81
N GLU A 266 12.21 36.04 -20.03
CA GLU A 266 11.69 37.38 -20.28
C GLU A 266 10.72 37.47 -21.48
N PRO A 267 9.94 38.57 -21.61
CA PRO A 267 8.75 38.61 -22.47
C PRO A 267 9.13 38.65 -23.95
N GLY A 268 8.88 37.53 -24.63
CA GLY A 268 9.01 37.38 -26.08
C GLY A 268 7.73 36.81 -26.67
N ASP A 269 6.88 37.73 -27.12
CA ASP A 269 5.82 37.55 -28.12
C ASP A 269 4.51 36.84 -27.71
N THR A 270 3.50 37.21 -28.47
CA THR A 270 2.10 37.39 -28.14
C THR A 270 1.23 36.19 -28.49
N ASP A 271 0.14 36.06 -27.74
CA ASP A 271 -1.06 35.30 -28.09
C ASP A 271 -1.03 33.77 -27.90
N SER A 272 -1.07 33.34 -26.64
CA SER A 272 -1.95 32.24 -26.22
C SER A 272 -2.09 32.23 -24.69
N ASN A 273 -3.34 32.26 -24.25
CA ASN A 273 -3.81 32.38 -22.88
C ASN A 273 -3.04 31.47 -21.88
N PRO A 274 -2.19 32.01 -20.97
CA PRO A 274 -1.59 31.22 -19.91
C PRO A 274 -2.61 31.07 -18.78
N ASN A 275 -2.97 29.82 -18.51
CA ASN A 275 -3.85 29.41 -17.42
C ASN A 275 -3.37 30.05 -16.08
N PRO A 276 -4.10 31.00 -15.47
CA PRO A 276 -3.64 31.64 -14.26
C PRO A 276 -3.92 30.71 -13.07
N THR A 277 -2.98 30.66 -12.12
CA THR A 277 -3.09 30.08 -10.76
C THR A 277 -2.47 28.70 -10.49
N LYS A 278 -1.13 28.62 -10.46
CA LYS A 278 -0.39 27.88 -9.40
C LYS A 278 0.90 28.64 -9.06
N LYS A 279 0.77 29.85 -8.48
CA LYS A 279 1.91 30.55 -7.85
C LYS A 279 2.13 29.94 -6.46
N PHE A 280 3.12 29.08 -6.32
CA PHE A 280 3.60 28.67 -4.99
C PHE A 280 4.64 29.70 -4.54
N PRO A 281 4.38 30.48 -3.46
CA PRO A 281 5.48 31.19 -2.82
C PRO A 281 6.35 30.10 -2.18
N TYR A 282 7.66 30.14 -2.36
CA TYR A 282 8.71 29.74 -1.41
C TYR A 282 9.92 29.23 -2.19
N ASN A 283 11.01 29.99 -2.10
CA ASN A 283 12.35 29.63 -2.56
C ASN A 283 12.98 28.48 -1.73
N MET A 284 12.17 27.55 -1.17
CA MET A 284 12.57 26.47 -0.27
C MET A 284 12.17 25.10 -0.84
N ILE A 285 13.09 24.14 -0.79
CA ILE A 285 12.81 22.75 -1.19
C ILE A 285 11.82 22.18 -0.17
N SER A 286 10.73 21.57 -0.64
CA SER A 286 9.81 20.82 0.19
C SER A 286 9.87 19.34 -0.15
N ILE A 287 9.54 18.47 0.81
CA ILE A 287 9.34 17.05 0.57
C ILE A 287 7.85 16.81 0.29
N VAL A 288 7.55 16.05 -0.76
CA VAL A 288 6.20 15.63 -1.10
C VAL A 288 5.74 14.59 -0.06
N ALA A 289 4.62 14.87 0.60
CA ALA A 289 4.16 14.07 1.74
C ALA A 289 2.83 13.35 1.45
N ALA A 290 1.99 13.89 0.56
CA ALA A 290 0.86 13.18 -0.02
C ALA A 290 0.60 13.63 -1.46
N ILE A 291 0.14 12.68 -2.28
CA ILE A 291 -0.23 12.87 -3.69
C ILE A 291 -1.56 12.20 -4.00
N GLU A 292 -2.19 12.66 -5.07
CA GLU A 292 -3.24 11.92 -5.77
C GLU A 292 -3.16 12.14 -7.27
N GLY A 293 -3.52 11.12 -8.05
CA GLY A 293 -3.68 11.26 -9.49
C GLY A 293 -4.95 12.02 -9.85
N ASN A 294 -4.87 12.86 -10.87
CA ASN A 294 -5.98 13.64 -11.43
C ASN A 294 -7.05 12.70 -11.97
N ASP A 295 -6.69 11.92 -13.00
CA ASP A 295 -7.56 10.93 -13.62
C ASP A 295 -7.19 9.50 -13.21
N VAL A 296 -5.89 9.22 -13.07
CA VAL A 296 -5.43 7.91 -12.61
C VAL A 296 -5.76 7.72 -11.11
N PRO A 297 -6.39 6.61 -10.70
CA PRO A 297 -6.84 6.40 -9.33
C PRO A 297 -5.70 5.97 -8.39
N ILE A 298 -4.54 6.62 -8.47
CA ILE A 298 -3.38 6.36 -7.62
C ILE A 298 -3.31 7.42 -6.53
N LEU A 299 -3.26 6.98 -5.28
CA LEU A 299 -3.09 7.81 -4.09
C LEU A 299 -1.78 7.42 -3.40
N GLY A 300 -1.10 8.37 -2.75
CA GLY A 300 0.16 8.08 -2.08
C GLY A 300 0.44 8.95 -0.87
N THR A 301 1.00 8.38 0.19
CA THR A 301 1.45 9.12 1.38
C THR A 301 2.85 8.72 1.78
N LEU A 302 3.67 9.68 2.18
CA LEU A 302 5.00 9.42 2.72
C LEU A 302 4.94 8.90 4.17
N TRP A 303 3.94 9.33 4.95
CA TRP A 303 3.69 8.83 6.30
C TRP A 303 2.81 7.58 6.31
N HIS A 304 2.67 6.99 7.48
CA HIS A 304 1.85 5.79 7.71
C HIS A 304 0.48 6.15 8.33
N PRO A 305 -0.62 6.12 7.56
CA PRO A 305 -1.94 6.54 8.07
C PRO A 305 -2.50 5.60 9.14
N ALA A 306 -2.12 4.31 9.14
CA ALA A 306 -2.64 3.32 10.10
C ALA A 306 -2.01 3.42 11.51
N HIS A 307 -0.87 4.09 11.66
CA HIS A 307 -0.07 4.01 12.88
C HIS A 307 -0.78 4.61 14.09
N SER A 308 -1.42 5.78 13.94
CA SER A 308 -2.11 6.49 15.03
C SER A 308 -3.17 5.64 15.72
N ALA A 309 -3.83 4.76 14.98
CA ALA A 309 -4.82 3.88 15.56
C ALA A 309 -4.18 2.61 16.14
N TRP A 310 -3.33 1.90 15.38
CA TRP A 310 -3.09 0.47 15.66
C TRP A 310 -1.67 0.05 16.06
N GLU A 311 -0.69 0.93 15.99
CA GLU A 311 0.68 0.59 16.37
C GLU A 311 1.06 1.20 17.71
N TRP A 312 1.54 0.42 18.69
CA TRP A 312 1.79 0.92 20.06
C TRP A 312 3.21 0.67 20.55
N GLY A 313 4.11 0.32 19.63
CA GLY A 313 5.47 -0.04 19.96
C GLY A 313 6.33 1.14 20.44
N LYS A 314 7.45 0.83 21.08
CA LYS A 314 8.48 1.80 21.51
C LYS A 314 8.91 2.71 20.37
N LYS A 315 9.03 2.19 19.14
CA LYS A 315 9.38 3.01 17.98
C LYS A 315 8.31 4.04 17.66
N GLN A 316 7.04 3.75 17.94
CA GLN A 316 5.86 4.56 17.67
C GLN A 316 5.40 5.40 18.88
N SER A 317 6.24 5.54 19.90
CA SER A 317 5.90 6.28 21.13
C SER A 317 5.60 7.75 20.88
N SER A 318 6.10 8.32 19.78
CA SER A 318 5.86 9.71 19.38
C SER A 318 4.64 9.90 18.48
N VAL A 319 3.98 8.84 18.03
CA VAL A 319 2.84 8.91 17.11
C VAL A 319 1.63 9.51 17.85
N CYS A 320 1.00 10.51 17.24
CA CYS A 320 -0.22 11.15 17.75
C CYS A 320 -1.38 10.15 17.93
N ARG A 321 -2.12 10.29 19.04
CA ARG A 321 -3.27 9.44 19.42
C ARG A 321 -4.53 10.23 19.74
N GLU A 322 -4.46 11.54 19.63
CA GLU A 322 -5.57 12.45 19.85
C GLU A 322 -6.70 12.22 18.83
N TYR A 323 -7.88 12.71 19.17
CA TYR A 323 -9.12 12.51 18.41
C TYR A 323 -8.94 12.84 16.93
N GLU A 324 -8.25 13.95 16.64
CA GLU A 324 -8.00 14.46 15.31
C GLU A 324 -7.17 13.48 14.45
N CYS A 325 -6.15 12.89 15.05
CA CYS A 325 -5.25 11.92 14.41
C CYS A 325 -5.94 10.58 14.13
N ILE A 326 -6.81 10.14 15.04
CA ILE A 326 -7.67 8.98 14.80
C ILE A 326 -8.70 9.29 13.72
N LYS A 327 -9.28 10.50 13.72
CA LYS A 327 -10.30 10.89 12.77
C LYS A 327 -9.77 10.94 11.34
N VAL A 328 -8.59 11.54 11.11
CA VAL A 328 -7.98 11.56 9.77
C VAL A 328 -7.64 10.14 9.29
N THR A 329 -7.16 9.27 10.18
CA THR A 329 -6.91 7.85 9.89
C THR A 329 -8.17 7.15 9.36
N GLN A 330 -9.32 7.38 10.01
CA GLN A 330 -10.62 6.82 9.61
C GLN A 330 -11.14 7.40 8.30
N VAL A 331 -11.00 8.72 8.10
CA VAL A 331 -11.45 9.39 6.86
C VAL A 331 -10.67 8.86 5.67
N MET A 332 -9.34 8.79 5.75
CA MET A 332 -8.51 8.28 4.65
C MET A 332 -8.84 6.82 4.29
N SER A 333 -9.06 5.97 5.29
CA SER A 333 -9.50 4.58 5.10
C SER A 333 -10.87 4.49 4.41
N SER A 334 -11.82 5.34 4.85
CA SER A 334 -13.17 5.38 4.30
C SER A 334 -13.17 5.86 2.85
N ASN A 335 -12.39 6.90 2.57
CA ASN A 335 -12.27 7.47 1.23
C ASN A 335 -11.60 6.51 0.26
N PHE A 336 -10.56 5.79 0.67
CA PHE A 336 -9.95 4.76 -0.17
C PHE A 336 -10.92 3.61 -0.48
N ALA A 337 -11.65 3.12 0.52
CA ALA A 337 -12.68 2.11 0.28
C ALA A 337 -13.82 2.61 -0.61
N GLN A 338 -14.15 3.91 -0.58
CA GLN A 338 -15.08 4.51 -1.52
C GLN A 338 -14.53 4.51 -2.95
N GLN A 339 -13.24 4.80 -3.17
CA GLN A 339 -12.64 4.62 -4.49
C GLN A 339 -12.77 3.15 -4.94
N ALA A 340 -12.49 2.18 -4.07
CA ALA A 340 -12.59 0.76 -4.42
C ALA A 340 -14.02 0.34 -4.78
N ARG A 341 -15.02 0.91 -4.09
CA ARG A 341 -16.44 0.69 -4.41
C ARG A 341 -16.84 1.21 -5.79
N LYS A 342 -16.12 2.18 -6.39
CA LYS A 342 -16.40 2.60 -7.77
C LYS A 342 -16.07 1.49 -8.77
N HIS A 343 -15.03 0.69 -8.52
CA HIS A 343 -14.76 -0.54 -9.27
C HIS A 343 -15.84 -1.60 -9.02
N ALA A 344 -16.13 -1.87 -7.74
CA ALA A 344 -17.04 -2.94 -7.36
C ALA A 344 -18.49 -2.68 -7.78
N SER A 345 -18.92 -1.42 -7.75
CA SER A 345 -20.26 -1.00 -8.21
C SER A 345 -20.46 -1.22 -9.70
N GLN A 346 -19.38 -1.21 -10.50
CA GLN A 346 -19.46 -1.57 -11.93
C GLN A 346 -19.65 -3.08 -12.15
N LYS A 347 -19.36 -3.92 -11.15
CA LYS A 347 -19.40 -5.39 -11.26
C LYS A 347 -20.69 -6.03 -10.73
N SER A 348 -21.78 -5.27 -10.48
CA SER A 348 -22.95 -5.73 -9.71
C SER A 348 -23.84 -6.82 -10.34
N GLU A 349 -23.40 -7.50 -11.40
CA GLU A 349 -24.07 -8.71 -11.95
C GLU A 349 -23.17 -9.96 -12.02
N LEU A 350 -21.88 -9.87 -11.64
CA LEU A 350 -20.89 -10.90 -11.99
C LEU A 350 -20.09 -11.42 -10.80
N TYR A 351 -20.77 -11.93 -9.77
CA TYR A 351 -20.16 -12.94 -8.90
C TYR A 351 -21.13 -14.06 -8.46
N PRO A 352 -21.86 -14.75 -9.36
CA PRO A 352 -22.05 -16.18 -9.20
C PRO A 352 -20.88 -16.86 -9.91
N ASN A 353 -20.01 -17.50 -9.13
CA ASN A 353 -18.85 -18.29 -9.58
C ASN A 353 -17.56 -17.48 -9.77
N LEU A 354 -16.65 -17.64 -8.80
CA LEU A 354 -15.22 -17.81 -9.11
C LEU A 354 -15.14 -18.60 -10.41
N LYS A 355 -14.53 -18.06 -11.47
CA LYS A 355 -14.38 -18.78 -12.75
C LYS A 355 -13.87 -20.17 -12.41
N SER A 356 -14.60 -21.23 -12.79
CA SER A 356 -14.16 -22.60 -12.55
C SER A 356 -12.78 -22.78 -13.19
N GLY A 357 -11.73 -22.83 -12.36
CA GLY A 357 -10.32 -22.82 -12.79
C GLY A 357 -9.47 -21.60 -12.37
N SER A 358 -10.03 -20.52 -11.83
CA SER A 358 -9.23 -19.42 -11.26
C SER A 358 -8.76 -19.76 -9.83
N GLN A 359 -7.52 -19.42 -9.50
CA GLN A 359 -6.97 -19.60 -8.15
C GLN A 359 -7.91 -18.96 -7.11
N LYS A 360 -8.37 -19.76 -6.14
CA LYS A 360 -9.23 -19.29 -5.05
C LYS A 360 -8.53 -18.14 -4.32
N LEU A 361 -9.21 -17.00 -4.17
CA LEU A 361 -8.71 -15.90 -3.35
C LEU A 361 -8.51 -16.38 -1.91
N GLN A 362 -7.28 -16.25 -1.40
CA GLN A 362 -6.98 -16.47 0.00
C GLN A 362 -7.48 -15.28 0.81
N SER A 363 -8.36 -15.49 1.79
CA SER A 363 -8.70 -14.42 2.73
C SER A 363 -7.53 -14.19 3.68
N ILE A 364 -7.29 -12.94 4.09
CA ILE A 364 -6.29 -12.66 5.14
C ILE A 364 -6.59 -13.40 6.45
N ALA A 365 -7.86 -13.74 6.70
CA ALA A 365 -8.28 -14.49 7.88
C ALA A 365 -7.73 -15.93 7.91
N GLU A 366 -7.34 -16.47 6.75
CA GLU A 366 -6.71 -17.79 6.63
C GLU A 366 -5.19 -17.74 6.91
N VAL A 367 -4.62 -16.53 7.05
CA VAL A 367 -3.19 -16.34 7.31
C VAL A 367 -2.95 -16.20 8.82
N LYS A 368 -1.94 -16.89 9.33
CA LYS A 368 -1.59 -16.84 10.75
C LYS A 368 -1.01 -15.47 11.12
N LYS A 369 -1.64 -14.85 12.12
CA LYS A 369 -1.20 -13.59 12.73
C LYS A 369 -0.35 -13.89 13.96
N PHE A 370 0.75 -13.18 14.12
CA PHE A 370 1.68 -13.32 15.24
C PHE A 370 1.85 -11.98 15.97
N TYR A 371 2.01 -12.05 17.28
CA TYR A 371 2.51 -10.92 18.06
C TYR A 371 4.00 -10.72 17.77
N THR A 372 4.32 -9.73 16.92
CA THR A 372 5.68 -9.53 16.42
C THR A 372 6.49 -8.55 17.23
N TYR A 373 5.85 -7.70 18.03
CA TYR A 373 6.51 -6.59 18.73
C TYR A 373 7.75 -7.01 19.53
N LYS A 374 7.67 -8.15 20.21
CA LYS A 374 8.76 -8.68 21.02
C LYS A 374 10.02 -9.00 20.20
N PHE A 375 9.85 -9.35 18.94
CA PHE A 375 10.92 -9.73 18.02
C PHE A 375 11.33 -8.58 17.13
N ASP A 376 10.35 -7.82 16.63
CA ASP A 376 10.52 -6.66 15.79
C ASP A 376 9.63 -5.52 16.29
N GLU A 377 10.25 -4.55 16.97
CA GLU A 377 9.58 -3.38 17.56
C GLU A 377 8.96 -2.43 16.50
N SER A 378 9.02 -2.78 15.22
CA SER A 378 8.44 -1.99 14.14
C SER A 378 6.92 -2.13 14.06
N PHE A 379 6.36 -3.31 14.40
CA PHE A 379 4.92 -3.58 14.33
C PHE A 379 4.44 -4.40 15.52
N PHE A 380 3.25 -4.08 16.03
CA PHE A 380 2.67 -4.79 17.17
C PHE A 380 2.33 -6.24 16.83
N GLU A 381 1.60 -6.42 15.71
CA GLU A 381 1.19 -7.72 15.17
C GLU A 381 1.44 -7.75 13.66
N SER A 382 1.81 -8.93 13.14
CA SER A 382 1.97 -9.14 11.70
C SER A 382 1.39 -10.49 11.28
N TYR A 383 0.78 -10.52 10.09
CA TYR A 383 0.47 -11.74 9.37
C TYR A 383 1.76 -12.24 8.71
N ILE A 384 2.16 -13.47 8.98
CA ILE A 384 3.42 -14.06 8.46
C ILE A 384 3.06 -15.13 7.43
N PHE A 385 3.73 -15.10 6.28
CA PHE A 385 3.54 -16.06 5.19
C PHE A 385 4.76 -16.96 5.06
N GLU A 386 4.54 -18.13 4.45
CA GLU A 386 5.58 -19.15 4.23
C GLU A 386 6.24 -19.52 5.55
N VAL A 387 5.39 -19.84 6.53
CA VAL A 387 5.81 -20.11 7.90
C VAL A 387 6.77 -21.29 7.91
N ASN A 388 7.92 -21.13 8.56
CA ASN A 388 8.88 -22.22 8.68
C ASN A 388 8.18 -23.43 9.37
N PRO A 389 8.17 -24.63 8.75
CA PRO A 389 7.43 -25.79 9.24
C PRO A 389 7.73 -26.17 10.70
N SER A 390 8.93 -25.83 11.21
CA SER A 390 9.30 -26.04 12.61
C SER A 390 8.38 -25.31 13.62
N TRP A 391 7.64 -24.29 13.18
CA TRP A 391 6.70 -23.51 14.00
C TRP A 391 5.23 -23.87 13.76
N ASN A 392 4.94 -24.69 12.75
CA ASN A 392 3.62 -25.25 12.47
C ASN A 392 3.41 -26.62 13.12
N LYS A 393 4.42 -27.15 13.83
CA LYS A 393 4.20 -28.26 14.74
C LYS A 393 3.46 -27.72 15.97
N GLU A 394 2.14 -27.76 15.92
CA GLU A 394 1.46 -28.29 17.09
C GLU A 394 2.06 -29.68 17.33
N ASP A 395 2.55 -29.94 18.54
CA ASP A 395 3.25 -31.16 18.95
C ASP A 395 2.33 -32.41 18.93
N SER A 396 1.61 -32.66 17.84
CA SER A 396 0.65 -33.76 17.70
C SER A 396 1.23 -34.97 16.97
N THR A 397 2.11 -34.77 15.99
CA THR A 397 2.53 -35.89 15.10
C THR A 397 3.31 -37.03 15.78
N PHE A 398 4.20 -36.76 16.74
CA PHE A 398 4.94 -37.83 17.42
C PHE A 398 4.10 -38.54 18.49
N LEU A 399 3.28 -37.78 19.22
CA LEU A 399 2.41 -38.34 20.25
C LEU A 399 1.29 -39.18 19.61
N ASP A 400 0.70 -38.72 18.50
CA ASP A 400 -0.39 -39.43 17.83
C ASP A 400 0.12 -40.73 17.18
N PHE A 401 1.30 -40.71 16.56
CA PHE A 401 1.91 -41.92 15.98
C PHE A 401 2.34 -42.92 17.06
N PHE A 402 2.85 -42.43 18.19
CA PHE A 402 3.21 -43.26 19.34
C PHE A 402 1.98 -43.85 20.03
N MET A 403 0.89 -43.09 20.16
CA MET A 403 -0.38 -43.56 20.73
C MET A 403 -1.10 -44.54 19.80
N LEU A 404 -0.98 -44.36 18.48
CA LEU A 404 -1.44 -45.33 17.49
C LEU A 404 -0.64 -46.64 17.57
N LEU A 405 0.68 -46.57 17.75
CA LEU A 405 1.53 -47.76 17.91
C LEU A 405 1.21 -48.55 19.19
N LEU A 406 0.93 -47.85 20.29
CA LEU A 406 0.59 -48.47 21.57
C LEU A 406 -0.81 -49.09 21.58
N SER A 407 -1.76 -48.57 20.79
CA SER A 407 -3.10 -49.17 20.66
C SER A 407 -3.07 -50.47 19.85
N PHE A 408 -2.16 -50.60 18.86
CA PHE A 408 -1.93 -51.85 18.13
C PHE A 408 -1.27 -52.96 18.97
N LEU A 409 -0.56 -52.60 20.06
CA LEU A 409 0.12 -53.56 20.93
C LEU A 409 -0.70 -53.99 22.17
N GLY A 410 -1.95 -53.55 22.29
CA GLY A 410 -2.87 -53.99 23.36
C GLY A 410 -2.52 -53.51 24.78
N LEU A 411 -1.58 -52.57 24.92
CA LEU A 411 -1.07 -52.07 26.22
C LEU A 411 -1.75 -50.76 26.68
N GLY A 412 -2.87 -50.40 26.05
CA GLY A 412 -3.45 -49.05 26.12
C GLY A 412 -3.95 -48.59 27.49
N THR A 413 -4.24 -49.49 28.43
CA THR A 413 -4.88 -49.11 29.72
C THR A 413 -3.92 -49.05 30.90
N THR A 414 -2.87 -49.87 30.92
CA THR A 414 -1.89 -49.90 32.03
C THR A 414 -0.75 -48.89 31.87
N ILE A 415 -0.41 -48.52 30.64
CA ILE A 415 0.60 -47.48 30.35
C ILE A 415 0.04 -46.07 30.54
N TRP A 416 -1.28 -45.88 30.44
CA TRP A 416 -1.94 -44.58 30.56
C TRP A 416 -1.72 -43.94 31.95
N LEU A 417 -1.83 -44.71 33.04
CA LEU A 417 -1.63 -44.21 34.41
C LEU A 417 -0.15 -43.90 34.71
N PHE A 418 0.78 -44.69 34.19
CA PHE A 418 2.21 -44.41 34.29
C PHE A 418 2.61 -43.18 33.48
N PHE A 419 2.01 -42.97 32.30
CA PHE A 419 2.28 -41.79 31.48
C PHE A 419 1.61 -40.53 32.00
N VAL A 420 0.46 -40.55 32.67
CA VAL A 420 -0.10 -39.34 33.30
C VAL A 420 0.84 -38.81 34.39
N GLY A 421 1.45 -39.70 35.19
CA GLY A 421 2.47 -39.33 36.17
C GLY A 421 3.80 -38.85 35.55
N PHE A 422 4.28 -39.54 34.52
CA PHE A 422 5.54 -39.19 33.85
C PHE A 422 5.42 -37.93 32.97
N LYS A 423 4.24 -37.70 32.36
CA LYS A 423 3.89 -36.50 31.59
C LYS A 423 3.79 -35.27 32.49
N TRP A 424 3.32 -35.39 33.74
CA TRP A 424 3.35 -34.28 34.71
C TRP A 424 4.80 -33.89 35.09
N MET A 425 5.69 -34.87 35.28
CA MET A 425 7.12 -34.63 35.58
C MET A 425 7.92 -34.05 34.40
N PHE A 426 7.69 -34.52 33.17
CA PHE A 426 8.42 -34.02 31.99
C PHE A 426 7.81 -32.76 31.36
N GLN A 427 6.49 -32.53 31.47
CA GLN A 427 5.90 -31.23 31.16
C GLN A 427 6.40 -30.14 32.11
N SER A 428 6.70 -30.44 33.37
CA SER A 428 7.31 -29.49 34.31
C SER A 428 8.70 -28.98 33.85
N LYS A 429 9.51 -29.83 33.21
CA LYS A 429 10.88 -29.49 32.77
C LYS A 429 10.98 -29.00 31.32
N SER A 430 10.14 -29.51 30.41
CA SER A 430 10.05 -29.06 29.00
C SER A 430 9.28 -27.73 28.86
N ASN A 431 8.18 -27.54 29.61
CA ASN A 431 7.40 -26.29 29.58
C ASN A 431 8.14 -25.07 30.15
N GLN A 432 9.30 -25.23 30.79
CA GLN A 432 10.10 -24.08 31.21
C GLN A 432 10.80 -23.37 30.05
N ASN A 433 11.08 -24.06 28.93
CA ASN A 433 11.77 -23.48 27.78
C ASN A 433 10.85 -23.27 26.55
N SER A 434 9.97 -24.22 26.22
CA SER A 434 8.98 -24.06 25.14
C SER A 434 7.71 -23.34 25.63
N GLY A 435 7.28 -23.59 26.87
CA GLY A 435 6.14 -22.91 27.50
C GLY A 435 6.42 -21.46 27.91
N LYS A 436 7.70 -21.05 28.02
CA LYS A 436 8.08 -19.63 28.13
C LYS A 436 7.85 -18.90 26.81
N LEU A 437 8.15 -19.53 25.67
CA LEU A 437 8.06 -18.92 24.35
C LEU A 437 6.61 -18.85 23.83
N LEU A 438 5.78 -19.86 24.13
CA LEU A 438 4.35 -19.88 23.81
C LEU A 438 3.48 -19.02 24.73
N LYS A 439 3.93 -18.70 25.96
CA LYS A 439 3.29 -17.70 26.84
C LYS A 439 3.66 -16.25 26.50
N GLU A 440 4.63 -16.05 25.63
CA GLU A 440 5.17 -14.74 25.24
C GLU A 440 4.72 -14.29 23.82
N ILE A 441 3.97 -15.13 23.12
CA ILE A 441 3.19 -14.86 21.90
C ILE A 441 1.74 -14.68 22.32
#